data_AF-A0A0N9NEM9-F1
#
_entry.id   AF-A0A0N9NEM9-F1
#
_cell.length_a   1.000
_cell.length_b   1.000
_cell.length_c   1.000
_cell.angle_alpha   90.00
_cell.angle_beta   90.00
_cell.angle_gamma   90.00
#
_symmetry.space_group_name_H-M   'P 1'
#
loop_
_entity.id
_entity.type
_entity.pdbx_description
1 polymer ?
#
loop_
_entity_poly.entity_id
_entity_poly.type
_entity_poly.pdbx_seq_one_letter_code
_entity_poly.pdbx_strand_id
1 'polypeptide(L)' 'MVRTSIDSASGDDDPVESLVKLRAIADERTELDRREYFLVLGLREQNVSWEAIAAALGVSRQAVHKRFRRKMVGPVR' A
#
# COMPACT_ATOMS: atom_id res chain seq x y z
N MET A 1 -23.45 24.17 2.59
CA MET A 1 -23.80 23.43 3.82
C MET A 1 -22.87 22.24 3.95
N VAL A 2 -21.70 22.42 4.56
CA VAL A 2 -20.95 21.34 5.22
C VAL A 2 -20.34 21.97 6.47
N ARG A 3 -21.03 21.82 7.59
CA ARG A 3 -20.51 22.06 8.94
C ARG A 3 -19.90 20.72 9.36
N THR A 4 -18.60 20.55 9.21
CA THR A 4 -17.90 19.50 9.95
C THR A 4 -17.20 20.21 11.08
N SER A 5 -17.95 20.45 12.16
CA SER A 5 -17.39 20.78 13.46
C SER A 5 -16.52 19.59 13.87
N ILE A 6 -15.20 19.80 13.84
CA ILE A 6 -14.23 18.87 14.40
C ILE A 6 -14.26 19.16 15.89
N ASP A 7 -15.08 18.39 16.62
CA ASP A 7 -15.09 18.45 18.06
C ASP A 7 -13.84 17.76 18.59
N SER A 8 -13.08 18.54 19.35
CA SER A 8 -11.88 18.28 20.12
C SER A 8 -11.73 16.83 20.59
N ALA A 9 -10.97 16.02 19.85
CA ALA A 9 -10.38 14.79 20.37
C ALA A 9 -8.90 15.05 20.66
N SER A 10 -8.64 15.54 21.89
CA SER A 10 -7.35 15.46 22.60
C SER A 10 -6.08 15.60 21.75
N GLY A 11 -5.62 16.83 21.57
CA GLY A 11 -4.31 17.14 21.00
C GLY A 11 -4.41 18.36 20.10
N ASP A 12 -3.51 19.31 20.31
CA ASP A 12 -3.30 20.55 19.55
C ASP A 12 -2.91 20.30 18.07
N ASP A 13 -3.49 19.32 17.39
CA ASP A 13 -3.16 19.02 16.00
C ASP A 13 -4.08 19.83 15.08
N ASP A 14 -3.52 20.89 14.50
CA ASP A 14 -4.18 21.67 13.47
C ASP A 14 -4.64 20.72 12.34
N PRO A 15 -5.88 20.83 11.84
CA PRO A 15 -6.38 19.93 10.81
C PRO A 15 -5.52 19.93 9.54
N VAL A 16 -4.83 21.03 9.23
CA VAL A 16 -3.86 21.09 8.14
C VAL A 16 -2.63 20.22 8.45
N GLU A 17 -2.13 20.24 9.68
CA GLU A 17 -1.01 19.39 10.12
C GLU A 17 -1.37 17.91 10.04
N SER A 18 -2.57 17.53 10.49
CA SER A 18 -3.09 16.16 10.37
C SER A 18 -3.21 15.70 8.90
N LEU A 19 -3.61 16.58 7.98
CA LEU A 19 -3.64 16.26 6.54
C LEU A 19 -2.24 16.06 5.96
N VAL A 20 -1.25 16.86 6.38
CA VAL A 20 0.16 16.69 5.97
C VAL A 20 0.70 15.35 6.48
N LYS A 21 0.43 14.98 7.73
CA LYS A 21 0.80 13.67 8.30
C LYS A 21 0.16 12.52 7.52
N LEU A 22 -1.12 12.62 7.18
CA LEU A 22 -1.79 11.61 6.35
C LEU A 22 -1.16 11.48 4.97
N ARG A 23 -0.73 12.59 4.36
CA ARG A 23 -0.02 12.55 3.08
C ARG A 23 1.32 11.85 3.19
N ALA A 24 2.11 12.14 4.23
CA ALA A 24 3.38 11.47 4.48
C ALA A 24 3.20 9.94 4.63
N ILE A 25 2.21 9.51 5.41
CA ILE A 25 1.87 8.09 5.56
C ILE A 25 1.46 7.46 4.21
N ALA A 26 0.73 8.19 3.37
CA ALA A 26 0.35 7.70 2.04
C ALA A 26 1.57 7.53 1.12
N ASP A 27 2.52 8.45 1.18
CA ASP A 27 3.78 8.37 0.42
C ASP A 27 4.65 7.19 0.92
N GLU A 28 4.75 7.00 2.24
CA GLU A 28 5.43 5.84 2.84
C GLU A 28 4.80 4.51 2.42
N ARG A 29 3.47 4.41 2.45
CA ARG A 29 2.75 3.22 1.97
C ARG A 29 3.03 2.96 0.49
N THR A 30 3.12 3.99 -0.33
CA THR A 30 3.43 3.87 -1.75
C THR A 30 4.84 3.33 -1.97
N GLU A 31 5.81 3.80 -1.19
CA GLU A 31 7.18 3.32 -1.27
C GLU A 31 7.31 1.87 -0.76
N LEU A 32 6.62 1.51 0.32
CA LEU A 32 6.52 0.12 0.78
C LEU A 32 5.94 -0.79 -0.29
N ASP A 33 4.85 -0.37 -0.93
CA ASP A 33 4.21 -1.07 -2.04
C ASP A 33 5.15 -1.29 -3.24
N ARG A 34 6.05 -0.34 -3.49
CA ARG A 34 7.06 -0.42 -4.57
C ARG A 34 8.17 -1.40 -4.21
N ARG A 35 8.66 -1.39 -2.97
CA ARG A 35 9.66 -2.34 -2.48
C ARG A 35 9.11 -3.76 -2.47
N GLU A 36 7.88 -3.95 -1.99
CA GLU A 36 7.16 -5.24 -2.03
C GLU A 36 7.11 -5.77 -3.47
N TYR A 37 6.82 -4.90 -4.45
CA TYR A 37 6.81 -5.27 -5.87
C TYR A 37 8.15 -5.78 -6.39
N PHE A 38 9.24 -5.07 -6.13
CA PHE A 38 10.56 -5.51 -6.60
C PHE A 38 11.02 -6.80 -5.92
N LEU A 39 10.71 -6.98 -4.64
CA LEU A 39 10.99 -8.24 -3.93
C LEU A 39 10.21 -9.41 -4.55
N VAL A 40 8.91 -9.24 -4.81
CA VAL A 40 8.10 -10.26 -5.47
C VAL A 40 8.64 -10.58 -6.86
N LEU A 41 9.03 -9.56 -7.64
CA LEU A 41 9.62 -9.76 -8.97
C LEU A 41 10.90 -10.59 -8.90
N GLY A 42 11.86 -10.22 -8.03
CA GLY A 42 13.11 -10.95 -7.86
C GLY A 42 12.92 -12.38 -7.36
N LEU A 43 11.97 -12.61 -6.44
CA LEU A 43 11.60 -13.97 -6.00
C LEU A 43 10.99 -14.78 -7.14
N ARG A 44 10.17 -14.16 -7.99
CA ARG A 44 9.60 -14.81 -9.18
C ARG A 44 10.67 -15.16 -10.22
N GLU A 45 11.69 -14.32 -10.40
CA GLU A 45 12.86 -14.63 -11.23
C GLU A 45 13.67 -15.82 -10.67
N GLN A 46 13.72 -15.96 -9.35
CA GLN A 46 14.31 -17.11 -8.65
C GLN A 46 13.41 -18.37 -8.65
N ASN A 47 12.35 -18.40 -9.47
CA ASN A 47 11.38 -19.50 -9.57
C ASN A 47 10.62 -19.82 -8.26
N VAL A 48 10.60 -18.91 -7.29
CA VAL A 48 9.83 -19.09 -6.04
C VAL A 48 8.33 -19.14 -6.36
N SER A 49 7.62 -20.13 -5.80
CA SER A 49 6.21 -20.33 -6.08
C SER A 49 5.34 -19.17 -5.57
N TRP A 50 4.24 -18.89 -6.27
CA TRP A 50 3.27 -17.88 -5.83
C TRP A 50 2.64 -18.19 -4.48
N GLU A 51 2.58 -19.46 -4.11
CA GLU A 51 2.09 -19.91 -2.81
C GLU A 51 3.05 -19.54 -1.69
N ALA A 52 4.36 -19.77 -1.88
CA ALA A 52 5.37 -19.38 -0.90
C ALA A 52 5.41 -17.85 -0.70
N ILE A 53 5.30 -17.09 -1.78
CA ILE A 53 5.21 -15.62 -1.71
C ILE A 53 3.94 -15.20 -0.97
N ALA A 54 2.80 -15.84 -1.23
CA ALA A 54 1.54 -15.54 -0.56
C ALA A 54 1.59 -15.85 0.95
N ALA A 55 2.19 -16.98 1.32
CA ALA A 55 2.43 -17.34 2.71
C ALA A 55 3.31 -16.29 3.42
N ALA A 56 4.39 -15.83 2.79
CA ALA A 56 5.25 -14.78 3.35
C ALA A 56 4.53 -13.43 3.50
N LEU A 57 3.61 -13.10 2.60
CA LEU A 57 2.80 -11.88 2.66
C LEU A 57 1.58 -11.99 3.58
N GLY A 58 1.30 -13.18 4.14
CA GLY A 58 0.12 -13.41 4.99
C GLY A 58 -1.21 -13.28 4.26
N VAL A 59 -1.24 -13.49 2.93
CA VAL A 59 -2.45 -13.40 2.12
C VAL A 59 -2.66 -14.67 1.29
N SER A 60 -3.84 -14.83 0.68
CA SER A 60 -4.08 -15.98 -0.18
C SER A 60 -3.32 -15.89 -1.51
N ARG A 61 -2.99 -17.04 -2.11
CA ARG A 61 -2.38 -17.12 -3.45
C ARG A 61 -3.16 -16.32 -4.50
N GLN A 62 -4.49 -16.39 -4.44
CA GLN A 62 -5.39 -15.65 -5.34
C GLN A 62 -5.29 -14.13 -5.13
N ALA A 63 -5.15 -13.68 -3.88
CA ALA A 63 -4.98 -12.26 -3.55
C ALA A 63 -3.65 -11.72 -4.10
N VAL A 64 -2.54 -12.45 -3.93
CA VAL A 64 -1.24 -12.07 -4.52
C VAL A 64 -1.35 -12.01 -6.05
N HIS A 65 -1.87 -13.06 -6.68
CA HIS A 65 -2.07 -13.08 -8.15
C HIS A 65 -2.87 -11.89 -8.64
N LYS A 66 -3.99 -11.56 -7.99
CA LYS A 66 -4.83 -10.42 -8.37
C LYS A 66 -4.11 -9.08 -8.15
N ARG A 67 -3.39 -8.91 -7.03
CA ARG A 67 -2.64 -7.68 -6.72
C ARG A 67 -1.53 -7.46 -7.75
N PHE A 68 -0.72 -8.47 -8.02
CA PHE A 68 0.48 -8.32 -8.84
C PHE A 68 0.22 -8.42 -10.34
N ARG A 69 -0.80 -9.14 -10.84
CA ARG A 69 -1.16 -9.07 -12.28
C ARG A 69 -1.58 -7.65 -12.66
N ARG A 70 -2.31 -6.96 -11.78
CA ARG A 70 -2.79 -5.59 -12.02
C ARG A 70 -1.66 -4.56 -11.93
N LYS A 71 -0.61 -4.82 -11.15
CA LYS A 71 0.57 -3.94 -11.06
C LYS A 71 1.57 -4.19 -12.20
N MET A 72 1.74 -5.44 -12.66
CA MET A 72 2.58 -5.76 -13.83
C MET A 72 1.97 -5.29 -15.15
N VAL A 73 0.64 -5.35 -15.28
CA VAL A 73 -0.09 -4.67 -16.35
C VAL A 73 -0.31 -3.22 -15.89
N GLY A 74 0.76 -2.43 -15.86
CA GLY A 74 0.64 -0.99 -15.62
C GLY A 74 -0.29 -0.35 -16.65
N PRO A 75 -1.02 0.73 -16.31
CA PRO A 75 -1.80 1.46 -17.30
C PRO A 75 -0.82 2.00 -18.34
N VAL A 76 -0.91 1.49 -19.57
CA VAL A 76 -0.33 2.15 -20.74
C VAL A 76 -1.04 3.51 -20.81
N ARG A 77 -0.31 4.58 -20.47
CA ARG A 77 -0.64 5.94 -20.87
C ARG A 77 0.20 6.27 -22.08
#